data_AF-A0A7X7SXN8-F1
#
_entry.id   AF-A0A7X7SXN8-F1
#
_cell.length_a   1.000
_cell.length_b   1.000
_cell.length_c   1.000
_cell.angle_alpha   90.00
_cell.angle_beta   90.00
_cell.angle_gamma   90.00
#
_symmetry.space_group_name_H-M   'P 1'
#
loop_
_entity.id
_entity.type
_entity.pdbx_description
1 polymer ?
#
loop_
_entity_poly.entity_id
_entity_poly.type
_entity_poly.pdbx_seq_one_letter_code
_entity_poly.pdbx_strand_id
1 'polypeptide(L)'
;MPQINMIIAGRDEEYVKNLANWFMEHRTHQFRISVFTEKESFENFCRNENETPDIILADEAFLCADLETNNNIIILGESRSEKYIKLKHIEKYQPAPGIASSILTIMSEYGKVSGWNKPGKSEIIVCLSPDQALKTTFALYLAYACKDAVYLNFESFPFYRLLPEKSFANKNLSDILYNIKSSKGNTGIALDSAVYTDYTGLNIIPPIDNPNDIWELTENEMDALINSLKSWGHFKTVIADIELNAGPYTAKWLDAASTVFVPISPFLMHQKQRVNNMINSLSGTESEKVKWIQTMPFDSESFEEPDRICYIPELKALPEDWKPYVRNSPVLDRIRAIVSRDN
;
A
#
# COMPACT_ATOMS: atom_id res chain seq x y z
N MET A 1 -5.66 -13.97 0.16
CA MET A 1 -6.82 -13.41 -0.59
C MET A 1 -7.13 -14.34 -1.76
N PRO A 2 -8.36 -14.36 -2.30
CA PRO A 2 -8.63 -15.06 -3.57
C PRO A 2 -7.79 -14.45 -4.69
N GLN A 3 -7.39 -15.27 -5.66
CA GLN A 3 -6.70 -14.80 -6.86
C GLN A 3 -7.70 -14.23 -7.86
N ILE A 4 -7.29 -13.20 -8.58
CA ILE A 4 -7.99 -12.65 -9.73
C ILE A 4 -7.82 -13.58 -10.92
N ASN A 5 -8.91 -14.11 -11.45
CA ASN A 5 -8.88 -14.88 -12.70
C ASN A 5 -8.83 -13.90 -13.87
N MET A 6 -7.64 -13.77 -14.48
CA MET A 6 -7.40 -12.89 -15.62
C MET A 6 -7.16 -13.69 -16.90
N ILE A 7 -7.80 -13.26 -17.98
CA ILE A 7 -7.51 -13.72 -19.32
C ILE A 7 -6.68 -12.67 -20.05
N ILE A 8 -5.63 -13.10 -20.75
CA ILE A 8 -4.92 -12.27 -21.71
C ILE A 8 -5.08 -12.87 -23.10
N ALA A 9 -5.67 -12.12 -24.03
CA ALA A 9 -5.95 -12.58 -25.39
C ALA A 9 -5.38 -11.61 -26.43
N GLY A 10 -4.55 -12.09 -27.36
CA GLY A 10 -3.96 -11.19 -28.36
C GLY A 10 -3.29 -11.92 -29.51
N ARG A 11 -3.09 -11.19 -30.61
CA ARG A 11 -2.50 -11.76 -31.84
C ARG A 11 -0.98 -11.91 -31.73
N ASP A 12 -0.36 -11.02 -30.97
CA ASP A 12 1.07 -11.05 -30.71
C ASP A 12 1.36 -12.07 -29.60
N GLU A 13 1.61 -13.31 -30.02
CA GLU A 13 1.86 -14.44 -29.13
C GLU A 13 3.08 -14.21 -28.22
N GLU A 14 4.14 -13.59 -28.74
CA GLU A 14 5.34 -13.31 -27.97
C GLU A 14 5.06 -12.28 -26.88
N TYR A 15 4.41 -11.17 -27.22
CA TYR A 15 4.05 -10.14 -26.26
C TYR A 15 3.12 -10.67 -25.17
N VAL A 16 2.04 -11.37 -25.55
CA VAL A 16 1.04 -11.88 -24.61
C VAL A 16 1.65 -12.91 -23.65
N LYS A 17 2.50 -13.81 -24.17
CA LYS A 17 3.21 -14.79 -23.33
C LYS A 17 4.19 -14.11 -22.37
N ASN A 18 4.95 -13.13 -22.84
CA ASN A 18 5.89 -12.39 -21.99
C ASN A 18 5.17 -11.64 -20.88
N LEU A 19 4.05 -10.98 -21.18
CA LEU A 19 3.23 -10.31 -20.16
C LEU A 19 2.65 -11.31 -19.16
N ALA A 20 2.10 -12.43 -19.63
CA ALA A 20 1.56 -13.48 -18.77
C ALA A 20 2.62 -14.07 -17.83
N ASN A 21 3.81 -14.37 -18.36
CA ASN A 21 4.94 -14.88 -17.56
C ASN A 21 5.33 -13.89 -16.48
N TRP A 22 5.39 -12.60 -16.79
CA TRP A 22 5.69 -11.58 -15.79
C TRP A 22 4.68 -11.59 -14.62
N PHE A 23 3.37 -11.68 -14.90
CA PHE A 23 2.34 -11.79 -13.86
C PHE A 23 2.48 -13.09 -13.05
N MET A 24 2.74 -14.22 -13.73
CA MET A 24 2.93 -15.51 -13.08
C MET A 24 4.21 -15.60 -12.25
N GLU A 25 5.20 -14.73 -12.46
CA GLU A 25 6.43 -14.67 -11.66
C GLU A 25 6.30 -13.67 -10.50
N HIS A 26 5.74 -12.49 -10.76
CA HIS A 26 5.79 -11.35 -9.84
C HIS A 26 4.50 -11.12 -9.06
N ARG A 27 3.39 -11.73 -9.49
CA ARG A 27 2.05 -11.55 -8.89
C ARG A 27 1.31 -12.88 -8.70
N THR A 28 2.07 -13.95 -8.43
CA THR A 28 1.59 -15.33 -8.22
C THR A 28 0.42 -15.43 -7.25
N HIS A 29 0.48 -14.71 -6.13
CA HIS A 29 -0.55 -14.79 -5.09
C HIS A 29 -1.78 -13.91 -5.36
N GLN A 30 -1.71 -13.04 -6.37
CA GLN A 30 -2.75 -12.06 -6.70
C GLN A 30 -3.51 -12.43 -7.98
N PHE A 31 -2.85 -13.02 -8.98
CA PHE A 31 -3.46 -13.34 -10.28
C PHE A 31 -3.33 -14.82 -10.65
N ARG A 32 -4.37 -15.35 -11.29
CA ARG A 32 -4.37 -16.59 -12.04
C ARG A 32 -4.59 -16.26 -13.51
N ILE A 33 -3.62 -16.60 -14.37
CA ILE A 33 -3.60 -16.17 -15.77
C ILE A 33 -3.96 -17.30 -16.71
N SER A 34 -4.83 -17.02 -17.68
CA SER A 34 -5.08 -17.83 -18.86
C SER A 34 -4.74 -17.04 -20.13
N VAL A 35 -4.06 -17.67 -21.08
CA VAL A 35 -3.59 -17.01 -22.31
C VAL A 35 -4.27 -17.59 -23.54
N PHE A 36 -4.72 -16.73 -24.44
CA PHE A 36 -5.26 -17.11 -25.74
C PHE A 36 -4.58 -16.34 -26.88
N THR A 37 -4.01 -17.09 -27.83
CA THR A 37 -3.36 -16.53 -29.02
C THR A 37 -4.18 -16.75 -30.30
N GLU A 38 -5.24 -17.56 -30.20
CA GLU A 38 -6.17 -17.85 -31.29
C GLU A 38 -7.57 -17.37 -30.94
N LYS A 39 -8.18 -16.59 -31.85
CA LYS A 39 -9.50 -15.99 -31.62
C LYS A 39 -10.60 -17.03 -31.42
N GLU A 40 -10.59 -18.10 -32.20
CA GLU A 40 -11.61 -19.16 -32.11
C GLU A 40 -11.59 -19.85 -30.74
N SER A 41 -10.39 -20.16 -30.23
CA SER A 41 -10.20 -20.73 -28.89
C SER A 41 -10.70 -19.80 -27.79
N PHE A 42 -10.45 -18.49 -27.91
CA PHE A 42 -10.97 -17.48 -26.98
C PHE A 42 -12.51 -17.38 -27.03
N GLU A 43 -13.10 -17.32 -28.23
CA GLU A 43 -14.57 -17.28 -28.39
C GLU A 43 -15.25 -18.52 -27.80
N ASN A 44 -14.67 -19.70 -28.02
CA ASN A 44 -15.19 -20.95 -27.46
C ASN A 44 -15.12 -20.95 -25.94
N PHE A 45 -14.05 -20.40 -25.34
CA PHE A 45 -13.98 -20.21 -23.89
C PHE A 45 -15.09 -19.27 -23.39
N CYS A 46 -15.26 -18.11 -24.02
CA CYS A 46 -16.29 -17.14 -23.60
C CYS A 46 -17.72 -17.65 -23.71
N ARG A 47 -18.00 -18.58 -24.64
CA ARG A 47 -19.33 -19.22 -24.78
C ARG A 47 -19.60 -20.28 -23.69
N ASN A 48 -18.56 -20.80 -23.04
CA ASN A 48 -18.72 -21.80 -21.99
C ASN A 48 -19.03 -21.12 -20.65
N GLU A 49 -20.27 -21.19 -20.17
CA GLU A 49 -20.77 -20.48 -18.97
C GLU A 49 -20.19 -20.98 -17.62
N ASN A 50 -19.35 -22.02 -17.61
CA ASN A 50 -18.89 -22.65 -16.38
C ASN A 50 -17.77 -21.88 -15.65
N GLU A 51 -17.03 -21.00 -16.33
CA GLU A 51 -15.97 -20.18 -15.72
C GLU A 51 -16.07 -18.73 -16.20
N THR A 52 -16.60 -17.84 -15.36
CA THR A 52 -16.60 -16.40 -15.63
C THR A 52 -15.29 -15.77 -15.15
N PRO A 53 -14.43 -15.23 -16.03
CA PRO A 53 -13.22 -14.54 -15.63
C PRO A 53 -13.56 -13.23 -14.90
N ASP A 54 -12.72 -12.86 -13.94
CA ASP A 54 -12.85 -11.59 -13.21
C ASP A 54 -12.44 -10.41 -14.10
N ILE A 55 -11.46 -10.61 -15.00
CA ILE A 55 -11.03 -9.60 -15.96
C ILE A 55 -10.54 -10.24 -17.28
N ILE A 56 -10.84 -9.61 -18.40
CA ILE A 56 -10.36 -9.96 -19.74
C ILE A 56 -9.54 -8.80 -20.27
N LEU A 57 -8.26 -9.07 -20.56
CA LEU A 57 -7.36 -8.15 -21.22
C LEU A 57 -7.15 -8.62 -22.66
N ALA A 58 -7.78 -7.95 -23.63
CA ALA A 58 -7.82 -8.44 -25.00
C ALA A 58 -7.43 -7.39 -26.04
N ASP A 59 -6.74 -7.81 -27.10
CA ASP A 59 -6.61 -7.03 -28.32
C ASP A 59 -8.00 -6.74 -28.91
N GLU A 60 -8.19 -5.57 -29.51
CA GLU A 60 -9.45 -5.19 -30.18
C GLU A 60 -9.92 -6.26 -31.19
N ALA A 61 -8.97 -6.91 -31.87
CA ALA A 61 -9.24 -7.96 -32.85
C ALA A 61 -9.90 -9.23 -32.25
N PHE A 62 -9.73 -9.48 -30.96
CA PHE A 62 -10.31 -10.62 -30.24
C PHE A 62 -11.71 -10.32 -29.70
N LEU A 63 -12.12 -9.05 -29.68
CA LEU A 63 -13.46 -8.67 -29.25
C LEU A 63 -14.53 -9.13 -30.26
N CYS A 64 -15.70 -9.46 -29.72
CA CYS A 64 -16.89 -9.90 -30.45
C CYS A 64 -18.12 -9.15 -29.92
N ALA A 65 -19.18 -9.05 -30.73
CA ALA A 65 -20.36 -8.23 -30.42
C ALA A 65 -21.04 -8.58 -29.08
N ASP A 66 -21.02 -9.86 -28.71
CA ASP A 66 -21.67 -10.36 -27.49
C ASP A 66 -20.92 -9.97 -26.20
N LEU A 67 -19.67 -9.52 -26.32
CA LEU A 67 -18.79 -9.16 -25.20
C LEU A 67 -18.84 -7.66 -24.86
N GLU A 68 -19.50 -6.84 -25.67
CA GLU A 68 -19.42 -5.37 -25.66
C GLU A 68 -20.03 -4.68 -24.42
N THR A 69 -20.79 -5.42 -23.62
CA THR A 69 -21.53 -4.88 -22.46
C THR A 69 -20.92 -5.24 -21.11
N ASN A 70 -19.82 -6.00 -21.11
CA ASN A 70 -19.22 -6.44 -19.87
C ASN A 70 -18.15 -5.46 -19.37
N ASN A 71 -18.38 -4.95 -18.16
CA ASN A 71 -17.44 -4.09 -17.46
C ASN A 71 -16.12 -4.79 -17.11
N ASN A 72 -15.98 -6.10 -17.26
CA ASN A 72 -14.74 -6.82 -16.96
C ASN A 72 -13.75 -6.86 -18.14
N ILE A 73 -14.02 -6.18 -19.26
CA ILE A 73 -13.18 -6.20 -20.45
C ILE A 73 -12.35 -4.92 -20.58
N ILE A 74 -11.04 -5.10 -20.76
CA ILE A 74 -10.06 -4.06 -21.00
C ILE A 74 -9.39 -4.33 -22.34
N ILE A 75 -9.34 -3.29 -23.18
CA ILE A 75 -8.62 -3.33 -24.45
C ILE A 75 -7.13 -3.17 -24.17
N LEU A 76 -6.33 -4.09 -24.70
CA LEU A 76 -4.87 -4.01 -24.66
C LEU A 76 -4.38 -3.31 -25.94
N GLY A 77 -3.88 -2.08 -25.78
CA GLY A 77 -3.49 -1.16 -26.85
C GLY A 77 -4.58 -0.14 -27.19
N GLU A 78 -4.34 0.63 -28.25
CA GLU A 78 -5.28 1.64 -28.73
C GLU A 78 -6.55 1.00 -29.33
N SER A 79 -7.71 1.56 -28.98
CA SER A 79 -8.98 1.25 -29.67
C SER A 79 -9.09 2.09 -30.94
N ARG A 80 -9.21 1.45 -32.10
CA ARG A 80 -9.35 2.13 -33.39
C ARG A 80 -10.80 2.25 -33.85
N SER A 81 -11.72 1.50 -33.24
CA SER A 81 -13.14 1.50 -33.58
C SER A 81 -13.97 2.35 -32.62
N GLU A 82 -14.87 3.16 -33.18
CA GLU A 82 -15.93 3.86 -32.43
C GLU A 82 -16.85 2.89 -31.68
N LYS A 83 -16.90 1.62 -32.13
CA LYS A 83 -17.72 0.55 -31.53
C LYS A 83 -17.34 0.27 -30.07
N TYR A 84 -16.06 0.40 -29.72
CA TYR A 84 -15.54 0.02 -28.41
C TYR A 84 -15.21 1.22 -27.51
N ILE A 85 -15.71 2.41 -27.84
CA ILE A 85 -15.37 3.66 -27.16
C ILE A 85 -15.73 3.69 -25.66
N LYS A 86 -16.65 2.81 -25.22
CA LYS A 86 -17.08 2.70 -23.82
C LYS A 86 -16.20 1.76 -22.99
N LEU A 87 -15.38 0.93 -23.62
CA LEU A 87 -14.47 0.03 -22.92
C LEU A 87 -13.22 0.78 -22.45
N LYS A 88 -12.66 0.34 -21.32
CA LYS A 88 -11.39 0.87 -20.85
C LYS A 88 -10.26 0.30 -21.70
N HIS A 89 -9.20 1.07 -21.88
CA HIS A 89 -8.02 0.67 -22.64
C HIS A 89 -6.75 0.87 -21.81
N ILE A 90 -5.75 0.02 -22.05
CA ILE A 90 -4.41 0.12 -21.47
C ILE A 90 -3.39 0.03 -22.60
N GLU A 91 -2.53 1.03 -22.71
CA GLU A 91 -1.49 1.06 -23.73
C GLU A 91 -0.52 -0.12 -23.65
N LYS A 92 -0.15 -0.63 -24.84
CA LYS A 92 0.95 -1.60 -24.97
C LYS A 92 2.28 -0.87 -24.85
N TYR A 93 3.32 -1.61 -24.48
CA TYR A 93 4.71 -1.10 -24.41
C TYR A 93 4.96 -0.09 -23.30
N GLN A 94 4.38 -0.35 -22.14
CA GLN A 94 4.79 0.24 -20.88
C GLN A 94 5.33 -0.86 -19.96
N PRO A 95 6.07 -0.52 -18.89
CA PRO A 95 6.52 -1.49 -17.91
C PRO A 95 5.35 -2.32 -17.35
N ALA A 96 5.53 -3.64 -17.26
CA ALA A 96 4.50 -4.56 -16.79
C ALA A 96 3.90 -4.22 -15.41
N PRO A 97 4.65 -3.67 -14.43
CA PRO A 97 4.06 -3.15 -13.19
C PRO A 97 3.01 -2.05 -13.42
N GLY A 98 3.22 -1.16 -14.40
CA GLY A 98 2.27 -0.11 -14.77
C GLY A 98 0.99 -0.66 -15.40
N ILE A 99 1.12 -1.72 -16.22
CA ILE A 99 -0.04 -2.46 -16.74
C ILE A 99 -0.84 -3.07 -15.58
N ALA A 100 -0.18 -3.74 -14.64
CA ALA A 100 -0.84 -4.33 -13.47
C ALA A 100 -1.56 -3.27 -12.61
N SER A 101 -0.92 -2.14 -12.33
CA SER A 101 -1.51 -1.01 -11.60
C SER A 101 -2.75 -0.47 -12.32
N SER A 102 -2.71 -0.33 -13.64
CA SER A 102 -3.84 0.11 -14.46
C SER A 102 -5.01 -0.88 -14.43
N ILE A 103 -4.74 -2.19 -14.56
CA ILE A 103 -5.77 -3.24 -14.48
C ILE A 103 -6.47 -3.19 -13.12
N LEU A 104 -5.69 -3.18 -12.03
CA LEU A 104 -6.25 -3.14 -10.68
C LEU A 104 -7.04 -1.85 -10.43
N THR A 105 -6.56 -0.71 -10.94
CA THR A 105 -7.29 0.56 -10.84
C THR A 105 -8.66 0.45 -11.49
N ILE A 106 -8.70 -0.05 -12.74
CA ILE A 106 -9.94 -0.25 -13.47
C ILE A 106 -10.86 -1.24 -12.73
N MET A 107 -10.32 -2.35 -12.21
CA MET A 107 -11.07 -3.32 -11.39
C MET A 107 -11.64 -2.71 -10.11
N SER A 108 -10.89 -1.80 -9.47
CA SER A 108 -11.34 -1.13 -8.25
C SER A 108 -12.60 -0.32 -8.49
N GLU A 109 -12.75 0.32 -9.65
CA GLU A 109 -13.94 1.10 -10.03
C GLU A 109 -15.17 0.22 -10.26
N TYR A 110 -14.98 -1.00 -10.78
CA TYR A 110 -16.08 -1.92 -11.11
C TYR A 110 -16.73 -2.57 -9.89
N GLY A 111 -16.00 -2.69 -8.77
CA GLY A 111 -16.53 -3.07 -7.45
C GLY A 111 -17.01 -4.51 -7.29
N LYS A 112 -17.06 -5.33 -8.36
CA LYS A 112 -17.44 -6.75 -8.30
C LYS A 112 -16.29 -7.62 -8.78
N VAL A 113 -15.57 -8.21 -7.84
CA VAL A 113 -14.67 -9.33 -8.11
C VAL A 113 -15.14 -10.51 -7.29
N SER A 114 -15.31 -11.66 -7.95
CA SER A 114 -15.88 -12.84 -7.32
C SER A 114 -14.94 -13.36 -6.21
N GLY A 115 -15.49 -13.75 -5.06
CA GLY A 115 -14.72 -14.33 -3.96
C GLY A 115 -13.97 -13.35 -3.05
N TRP A 116 -13.85 -12.06 -3.39
CA TRP A 116 -13.15 -11.04 -2.57
C TRP A 116 -13.93 -10.56 -1.32
N ASN A 117 -14.90 -11.37 -0.88
CA ASN A 117 -15.83 -11.06 0.22
C ASN A 117 -15.28 -11.39 1.61
N LYS A 118 -14.10 -12.04 1.72
CA LYS A 118 -13.45 -12.27 3.01
C LYS A 118 -12.41 -11.17 3.24
N PRO A 119 -12.61 -10.27 4.22
CA PRO A 119 -11.60 -9.30 4.57
C PRO A 119 -10.33 -10.05 4.99
N GLY A 120 -9.20 -9.58 4.50
CA GLY A 120 -7.91 -9.99 5.01
C GLY A 120 -7.70 -9.46 6.43
N LYS A 121 -6.51 -9.69 6.99
CA LYS A 121 -6.12 -9.13 8.28
C LYS A 121 -4.72 -8.57 8.20
N SER A 122 -4.60 -7.26 8.37
CA SER A 122 -3.34 -6.54 8.49
C SER A 122 -3.26 -5.88 9.85
N GLU A 123 -2.06 -5.87 10.43
CA GLU A 123 -1.73 -5.13 11.64
C GLU A 123 -1.23 -3.75 11.26
N ILE A 124 -1.69 -2.71 11.95
CA ILE A 124 -1.24 -1.34 11.73
C ILE A 124 -0.21 -1.01 12.81
N ILE A 125 1.01 -0.70 12.39
CA ILE A 125 2.03 -0.10 13.26
C ILE A 125 2.08 1.38 12.96
N VAL A 126 1.94 2.21 13.98
CA VAL A 126 1.96 3.67 13.84
C VAL A 126 3.31 4.21 14.28
N CYS A 127 3.90 5.09 13.47
CA CYS A 127 5.04 5.91 13.86
C CYS A 127 4.58 7.36 14.01
N LEU A 128 4.80 7.96 15.19
CA LEU A 128 4.57 9.39 15.47
C LEU A 128 5.69 9.96 16.34
N SER A 129 6.00 11.24 16.21
CA SER A 129 7.09 11.88 16.94
C SER A 129 7.10 13.39 16.73
N PRO A 130 7.62 14.18 17.70
CA PRO A 130 8.02 15.56 17.44
C PRO A 130 9.25 15.67 16.52
N ASP A 131 10.02 14.61 16.33
CA ASP A 131 11.16 14.53 15.41
C ASP A 131 10.73 13.89 14.08
N GLN A 132 10.31 14.72 13.11
CA GLN A 132 9.80 14.24 11.81
C GLN A 132 10.85 13.39 11.07
N ALA A 133 12.10 13.88 11.01
CA ALA A 133 13.17 13.23 10.26
C ALA A 133 13.55 11.86 10.84
N LEU A 134 13.69 11.77 12.16
CA LEU A 134 14.01 10.52 12.84
C LEU A 134 12.85 9.52 12.77
N LYS A 135 11.60 10.00 12.86
CA LYS A 135 10.39 9.18 12.73
C LYS A 135 10.29 8.53 11.36
N THR A 136 10.33 9.31 10.29
CA THR A 136 10.28 8.79 8.92
C THR A 136 11.41 7.81 8.67
N THR A 137 12.61 8.12 9.15
CA THR A 137 13.76 7.22 9.07
C THR A 137 13.49 5.88 9.75
N PHE A 138 12.99 5.91 10.99
CA PHE A 138 12.67 4.70 11.73
C PHE A 138 11.55 3.90 11.04
N ALA A 139 10.49 4.57 10.57
CA ALA A 139 9.37 3.93 9.88
C ALA A 139 9.81 3.24 8.57
N LEU A 140 10.73 3.86 7.82
CA LEU A 140 11.35 3.24 6.65
C LEU A 140 12.15 2.01 7.06
N TYR A 141 13.06 2.11 8.04
CA TYR A 141 13.81 0.95 8.52
C TYR A 141 12.89 -0.19 9.01
N LEU A 142 11.81 0.14 9.69
CA LEU A 142 10.80 -0.81 10.15
C LEU A 142 10.18 -1.58 8.98
N ALA A 143 9.92 -0.90 7.86
CA ALA A 143 9.36 -1.52 6.66
C ALA A 143 10.31 -2.52 5.99
N TYR A 144 11.63 -2.35 6.12
CA TYR A 144 12.61 -3.36 5.69
C TYR A 144 12.82 -4.48 6.71
N ALA A 145 12.59 -4.20 7.99
CA ALA A 145 12.73 -5.19 9.04
C ALA A 145 11.58 -6.21 9.01
N CYS A 146 10.38 -5.78 8.64
CA CYS A 146 9.20 -6.62 8.51
C CYS A 146 9.17 -7.37 7.16
N LYS A 147 9.01 -8.70 7.18
CA LYS A 147 9.06 -9.55 5.96
C LYS A 147 7.90 -9.34 4.97
N ASP A 148 6.77 -8.83 5.43
CA ASP A 148 5.56 -8.65 4.64
C ASP A 148 4.86 -7.35 5.06
N ALA A 149 5.51 -6.24 4.71
CA ALA A 149 5.10 -4.91 5.10
C ALA A 149 4.99 -3.95 3.93
N VAL A 150 4.14 -2.95 4.12
CA VAL A 150 3.96 -1.81 3.23
C VAL A 150 4.03 -0.53 4.04
N TYR A 151 4.78 0.44 3.53
CA TYR A 151 4.94 1.76 4.13
C TYR A 151 3.98 2.78 3.52
N LEU A 152 3.31 3.55 4.37
CA LEU A 152 2.38 4.60 4.01
C LEU A 152 2.73 5.86 4.80
N ASN A 153 2.95 6.97 4.11
CA ASN A 153 3.18 8.27 4.75
C ASN A 153 1.93 9.14 4.63
N PHE A 154 1.40 9.53 5.79
CA PHE A 154 0.22 10.38 5.94
C PHE A 154 0.57 11.79 6.42
N GLU A 155 1.83 12.21 6.24
CA GLU A 155 2.25 13.58 6.50
C GLU A 155 1.99 14.49 5.31
N SER A 156 1.71 15.75 5.63
CA SER A 156 1.62 16.83 4.65
C SER A 156 2.93 17.01 3.89
N PHE A 157 4.06 16.76 4.56
CA PHE A 157 5.40 16.95 3.99
C PHE A 157 6.31 15.79 4.39
N PRO A 158 6.29 14.69 3.61
CA PRO A 158 7.11 13.52 3.91
C PRO A 158 8.62 13.85 3.96
N PHE A 159 9.33 13.38 4.98
CA PHE A 159 10.78 13.58 5.12
C PHE A 159 11.60 12.58 4.28
N TYR A 160 11.20 12.36 3.02
CA TYR A 160 11.95 11.55 2.06
C TYR A 160 11.55 11.91 0.63
N ARG A 161 12.43 11.63 -0.33
CA ARG A 161 12.10 11.78 -1.75
C ARG A 161 11.83 10.43 -2.39
N LEU A 162 10.69 10.30 -3.07
CA LEU A 162 10.51 9.27 -4.07
C LEU A 162 11.06 9.76 -5.40
N LEU A 163 11.82 8.91 -6.07
CA LEU A 163 12.29 9.15 -7.43
C LEU A 163 11.15 8.77 -8.39
N PRO A 164 10.37 9.74 -8.93
CA PRO A 164 9.11 9.46 -9.63
C PRO A 164 9.35 8.70 -10.95
N GLU A 165 10.48 8.95 -11.61
CA GLU A 165 10.89 8.31 -12.87
C GLU A 165 11.02 6.78 -12.78
N LYS A 166 11.07 6.23 -11.55
CA LYS A 166 11.14 4.79 -11.29
C LYS A 166 9.86 4.23 -10.67
N SER A 167 8.89 5.09 -10.34
CA SER A 167 7.58 4.66 -9.83
C SER A 167 6.71 4.29 -11.02
N PHE A 168 6.45 2.99 -11.16
CA PHE A 168 5.51 2.48 -12.16
C PHE A 168 4.08 2.36 -11.61
N ALA A 169 3.83 2.84 -10.39
CA ALA A 169 2.48 2.95 -9.86
C ALA A 169 1.80 4.18 -10.46
N ASN A 170 0.62 3.98 -11.03
CA ASN A 170 -0.20 5.04 -11.62
C ASN A 170 -1.09 5.74 -10.60
N LYS A 171 -0.95 5.36 -9.31
CA LYS A 171 -1.81 5.76 -8.20
C LYS A 171 -1.00 6.03 -6.94
N ASN A 172 -1.49 6.94 -6.11
CA ASN A 172 -0.91 7.32 -4.83
C ASN A 172 -1.97 7.36 -3.72
N LEU A 173 -1.61 7.82 -2.51
CA LEU A 173 -2.56 7.91 -1.40
C LEU A 173 -3.72 8.87 -1.67
N SER A 174 -3.54 9.96 -2.42
CA SER A 174 -4.64 10.86 -2.80
C SER A 174 -5.72 10.13 -3.60
N ASP A 175 -5.35 9.25 -4.53
CA ASP A 175 -6.30 8.41 -5.26
C ASP A 175 -7.07 7.45 -4.35
N ILE A 176 -6.40 6.88 -3.35
CA ILE A 176 -7.04 5.99 -2.37
C ILE A 176 -8.06 6.77 -1.53
N LEU A 177 -7.69 7.97 -1.08
CA LEU A 177 -8.58 8.85 -0.33
C LEU A 177 -9.78 9.27 -1.19
N TYR A 178 -9.57 9.57 -2.47
CA TYR A 178 -10.65 9.83 -3.42
C TYR A 178 -11.60 8.63 -3.57
N ASN A 179 -11.05 7.41 -3.67
CA ASN A 179 -11.86 6.19 -3.74
C ASN A 179 -12.77 6.05 -2.51
N ILE A 180 -12.22 6.27 -1.31
CA ILE A 180 -12.96 6.26 -0.04
C ILE A 180 -14.06 7.33 -0.02
N LYS A 181 -13.72 8.58 -0.34
CA LYS A 181 -14.69 9.70 -0.42
C LYS A 181 -15.83 9.40 -1.40
N SER A 182 -15.52 8.77 -2.52
CA SER A 182 -16.51 8.43 -3.53
C SER A 182 -17.46 7.30 -3.12
N SER A 183 -17.10 6.51 -2.08
CA SER A 183 -17.82 5.30 -1.65
C SER A 183 -18.14 4.33 -2.81
N LYS A 184 -17.32 4.35 -3.86
CA LYS A 184 -17.48 3.53 -5.06
C LYS A 184 -16.31 2.58 -5.19
N GLY A 185 -16.64 1.34 -5.55
CA GLY A 185 -15.62 0.36 -5.86
C GLY A 185 -15.10 -0.41 -4.64
N ASN A 186 -13.94 -1.03 -4.80
CA ASN A 186 -13.30 -1.83 -3.77
C ASN A 186 -11.97 -1.20 -3.34
N THR A 187 -11.95 -0.63 -2.13
CA THR A 187 -10.77 0.05 -1.56
C THR A 187 -9.56 -0.87 -1.42
N GLY A 188 -9.76 -2.17 -1.16
CA GLY A 188 -8.66 -3.14 -1.10
C GLY A 188 -7.95 -3.30 -2.45
N ILE A 189 -8.72 -3.33 -3.54
CA ILE A 189 -8.17 -3.36 -4.90
C ILE A 189 -7.52 -2.02 -5.25
N ALA A 190 -8.11 -0.90 -4.83
CA ALA A 190 -7.51 0.41 -5.01
C ALA A 190 -6.15 0.50 -4.29
N LEU A 191 -6.06 0.03 -3.04
CA LEU A 191 -4.82 -0.06 -2.30
C LEU A 191 -3.78 -0.90 -3.06
N ASP A 192 -4.17 -2.08 -3.56
CA ASP A 192 -3.30 -2.94 -4.37
C ASP A 192 -2.81 -2.28 -5.66
N SER A 193 -3.63 -1.42 -6.28
CA SER A 193 -3.27 -0.74 -7.52
C SER A 193 -2.23 0.35 -7.30
N ALA A 194 -2.15 0.92 -6.09
CA ALA A 194 -1.20 1.96 -5.72
C ALA A 194 0.10 1.43 -5.10
N VAL A 195 0.18 0.12 -4.83
CA VAL A 195 1.42 -0.50 -4.33
C VAL A 195 2.52 -0.45 -5.38
N TYR A 196 3.61 0.18 -5.00
CA TYR A 196 4.87 0.16 -5.70
C TYR A 196 5.91 -0.62 -4.89
N THR A 197 6.49 -1.65 -5.48
CA THR A 197 7.68 -2.33 -4.94
C THR A 197 8.90 -1.78 -5.65
N ASP A 198 9.81 -1.16 -4.91
CA ASP A 198 11.00 -0.57 -5.51
C ASP A 198 12.12 -1.61 -5.75
N TYR A 199 13.24 -1.17 -6.35
CA TYR A 199 14.40 -2.03 -6.62
C TYR A 199 15.07 -2.60 -5.35
N THR A 200 14.75 -2.06 -4.18
CA THR A 200 15.23 -2.54 -2.88
C THR A 200 14.25 -3.53 -2.24
N GLY A 201 13.13 -3.86 -2.89
CA GLY A 201 12.10 -4.75 -2.37
C GLY A 201 11.21 -4.10 -1.31
N LEU A 202 11.29 -2.78 -1.11
CA LEU A 202 10.38 -2.07 -0.22
C LEU A 202 9.03 -1.89 -0.93
N ASN A 203 7.94 -2.29 -0.28
CA ASN A 203 6.59 -1.96 -0.71
C ASN A 203 6.17 -0.62 -0.11
N ILE A 204 5.68 0.28 -0.96
CA ILE A 204 5.25 1.62 -0.59
C ILE A 204 4.03 2.02 -1.41
N ILE A 205 3.13 2.78 -0.80
CA ILE A 205 2.19 3.60 -1.57
C ILE A 205 2.75 5.02 -1.62
N PRO A 206 2.90 5.64 -2.80
CA PRO A 206 3.37 7.02 -2.90
C PRO A 206 2.52 7.96 -2.02
N PRO A 207 3.14 8.99 -1.41
CA PRO A 207 2.48 9.86 -0.45
C PRO A 207 1.36 10.68 -1.12
N ILE A 208 0.62 11.39 -0.29
CA ILE A 208 -0.46 12.29 -0.71
C ILE A 208 0.15 13.43 -1.55
N ASP A 209 -0.49 13.77 -2.68
CA ASP A 209 -0.05 14.89 -3.54
C ASP A 209 -0.47 16.24 -2.93
N ASN A 210 -1.72 16.32 -2.48
CA ASN A 210 -2.31 17.51 -1.88
C ASN A 210 -2.56 17.25 -0.38
N PRO A 211 -1.80 17.89 0.52
CA PRO A 211 -1.97 17.72 1.96
C PRO A 211 -3.42 17.89 2.44
N ASN A 212 -4.23 18.73 1.79
CA ASN A 212 -5.62 18.92 2.18
C ASN A 212 -6.47 17.65 2.06
N ASP A 213 -6.07 16.68 1.22
CA ASP A 213 -6.87 15.48 0.98
C ASP A 213 -7.15 14.69 2.27
N ILE A 214 -6.18 14.63 3.20
CA ILE A 214 -6.33 13.97 4.51
C ILE A 214 -7.08 14.83 5.53
N TRP A 215 -6.86 16.15 5.51
CA TRP A 215 -7.51 17.10 6.42
C TRP A 215 -9.00 17.27 6.13
N GLU A 216 -9.40 17.08 4.88
CA GLU A 216 -10.79 17.13 4.42
C GLU A 216 -11.58 15.84 4.67
N LEU A 217 -10.94 14.76 5.13
CA LEU A 217 -11.67 13.55 5.46
C LEU A 217 -12.65 13.84 6.59
N THR A 218 -13.84 13.28 6.50
CA THR A 218 -14.80 13.19 7.60
C THR A 218 -14.41 12.08 8.57
N GLU A 219 -15.01 12.06 9.75
CA GLU A 219 -14.77 10.98 10.73
C GLU A 219 -15.08 9.59 10.16
N ASN A 220 -16.18 9.46 9.41
CA ASN A 220 -16.59 8.19 8.79
C ASN A 220 -15.62 7.75 7.69
N GLU A 221 -15.07 8.69 6.92
CA GLU A 221 -14.09 8.39 5.88
C GLU A 221 -12.74 7.98 6.49
N MET A 222 -12.34 8.59 7.61
CA MET A 222 -11.17 8.14 8.38
C MET A 222 -11.36 6.73 8.93
N ASP A 223 -12.55 6.40 9.44
CA ASP A 223 -12.87 5.03 9.88
C ASP A 223 -12.83 4.05 8.71
N ALA A 224 -13.37 4.45 7.55
CA ALA A 224 -13.33 3.64 6.34
C ALA A 224 -11.89 3.39 5.86
N LEU A 225 -11.00 4.40 5.94
CA LEU A 225 -9.58 4.25 5.64
C LEU A 225 -8.92 3.21 6.58
N ILE A 226 -9.04 3.42 7.89
CA ILE A 226 -8.44 2.53 8.89
C ILE A 226 -8.97 1.10 8.77
N ASN A 227 -10.28 0.94 8.57
CA ASN A 227 -10.89 -0.38 8.39
C ASN A 227 -10.44 -1.04 7.09
N SER A 228 -10.28 -0.26 6.01
CA SER A 228 -9.74 -0.78 4.75
C SER A 228 -8.30 -1.27 4.92
N LEU A 229 -7.45 -0.52 5.63
CA LEU A 229 -6.09 -0.94 5.94
C LEU A 229 -6.06 -2.21 6.79
N LYS A 230 -6.88 -2.30 7.85
CA LYS A 230 -6.97 -3.50 8.70
C LYS A 230 -7.48 -4.73 7.94
N SER A 231 -8.40 -4.54 7.00
CA SER A 231 -9.00 -5.60 6.20
C SER A 231 -8.25 -5.92 4.91
N TRP A 232 -7.16 -5.20 4.63
CA TRP A 232 -6.43 -5.33 3.37
C TRP A 232 -5.86 -6.73 3.19
N GLY A 233 -5.06 -7.21 4.16
CA GLY A 233 -4.50 -8.56 4.24
C GLY A 233 -3.68 -9.06 3.05
N HIS A 234 -3.32 -8.18 2.11
CA HIS A 234 -2.24 -8.43 1.16
C HIS A 234 -0.91 -8.42 1.92
N PHE A 235 -0.73 -7.43 2.81
CA PHE A 235 0.41 -7.34 3.70
C PHE A 235 0.00 -7.70 5.12
N LYS A 236 0.84 -8.48 5.82
CA LYS A 236 0.69 -8.69 7.25
C LYS A 236 0.76 -7.38 8.04
N THR A 237 1.67 -6.48 7.66
CA THR A 237 1.94 -5.25 8.43
C THR A 237 1.82 -4.00 7.57
N VAL A 238 1.02 -3.05 8.03
CA VAL A 238 0.91 -1.68 7.49
C VAL A 238 1.67 -0.75 8.42
N ILE A 239 2.70 -0.07 7.90
CA ILE A 239 3.44 0.94 8.66
C ILE A 239 2.90 2.30 8.28
N ALA A 240 2.16 2.91 9.20
CA ALA A 240 1.56 4.22 9.07
C ALA A 240 2.47 5.28 9.71
N ASP A 241 3.09 6.10 8.88
CA ASP A 241 3.90 7.25 9.30
C ASP A 241 3.01 8.50 9.33
N ILE A 242 2.59 8.92 10.52
CA ILE A 242 1.56 9.96 10.70
C ILE A 242 2.12 11.24 11.33
N GLU A 243 1.43 12.36 11.14
CA GLU A 243 1.76 13.60 11.83
C GLU A 243 1.45 13.53 13.32
N LEU A 244 2.33 14.12 14.13
CA LEU A 244 2.06 14.31 15.54
C LEU A 244 1.12 15.52 15.74
N ASN A 245 -0.13 15.26 16.10
CA ASN A 245 -1.07 16.30 16.52
C ASN A 245 -2.08 15.76 17.55
N ALA A 246 -2.77 16.66 18.26
CA ALA A 246 -3.76 16.32 19.28
C ALA A 246 -5.20 16.19 18.73
N GLY A 247 -5.35 16.04 17.41
CA GLY A 247 -6.64 15.96 16.74
C GLY A 247 -7.33 14.60 16.91
N PRO A 248 -8.63 14.52 16.61
CA PRO A 248 -9.42 13.29 16.74
C PRO A 248 -8.91 12.16 15.84
N TYR A 249 -8.28 12.48 14.71
CA TYR A 249 -7.75 11.47 13.78
C TYR A 249 -6.52 10.77 14.33
N THR A 250 -5.67 11.47 15.10
CA THR A 250 -4.57 10.82 15.81
C THR A 250 -5.11 9.79 16.80
N ALA A 251 -6.19 10.08 17.54
CA ALA A 251 -6.80 9.11 18.44
C ALA A 251 -7.24 7.84 17.69
N LYS A 252 -7.90 8.00 16.53
CA LYS A 252 -8.31 6.86 15.69
C LYS A 252 -7.12 6.00 15.24
N TRP A 253 -6.00 6.62 14.85
CA TRP A 253 -4.77 5.90 14.50
C TRP A 253 -4.20 5.14 15.70
N LEU A 254 -4.15 5.77 16.87
CA LEU A 254 -3.64 5.15 18.10
C LEU A 254 -4.51 3.95 18.53
N ASP A 255 -5.83 4.08 18.50
CA ASP A 255 -6.76 3.00 18.82
C ASP A 255 -6.64 1.84 17.82
N ALA A 256 -6.38 2.17 16.56
CA ALA A 256 -6.23 1.20 15.49
C ALA A 256 -4.90 0.43 15.52
N ALA A 257 -3.87 1.01 16.12
CA ALA A 257 -2.52 0.47 16.14
C ALA A 257 -2.40 -0.80 16.98
N SER A 258 -1.63 -1.77 16.47
CA SER A 258 -1.10 -2.89 17.27
C SER A 258 0.10 -2.42 18.11
N THR A 259 0.94 -1.55 17.55
CA THR A 259 2.10 -0.97 18.22
C THR A 259 2.30 0.46 17.74
N VAL A 260 2.72 1.31 18.68
CA VAL A 260 3.00 2.72 18.44
C VAL A 260 4.47 2.97 18.75
N PHE A 261 5.26 3.30 17.73
CA PHE A 261 6.66 3.68 17.91
C PHE A 261 6.80 5.21 17.96
N VAL A 262 7.55 5.69 18.95
CA VAL A 262 7.84 7.12 19.15
C VAL A 262 9.35 7.34 19.17
N PRO A 263 9.99 7.51 17.99
CA PRO A 263 11.41 7.81 17.90
C PRO A 263 11.71 9.24 18.32
N ILE A 264 12.61 9.45 19.27
CA ILE A 264 12.93 10.79 19.79
C ILE A 264 14.45 11.00 19.87
N SER A 265 14.90 12.14 19.33
CA SER A 265 16.30 12.54 19.44
C SER A 265 16.60 13.16 20.81
N PRO A 266 17.87 13.18 21.24
CA PRO A 266 18.26 13.71 22.55
C PRO A 266 17.88 15.19 22.70
N PHE A 267 17.89 15.93 21.59
CA PHE A 267 17.53 17.35 21.53
C PHE A 267 16.04 17.63 21.82
N LEU A 268 15.18 16.64 21.60
CA LEU A 268 13.73 16.76 21.77
C LEU A 268 13.21 16.09 23.04
N MET A 269 14.07 15.54 23.91
CA MET A 269 13.67 14.85 25.14
C MET A 269 12.79 15.69 26.07
N HIS A 270 12.94 17.02 26.05
CA HIS A 270 12.06 17.94 26.80
C HIS A 270 10.58 17.85 26.37
N GLN A 271 10.28 17.37 25.16
CA GLN A 271 8.91 17.16 24.66
C GLN A 271 8.33 15.79 25.04
N LYS A 272 9.16 14.84 25.47
CA LYS A 272 8.75 13.44 25.74
C LYS A 272 7.54 13.36 26.65
N GLN A 273 7.57 14.06 27.78
CA GLN A 273 6.47 14.06 28.75
C GLN A 273 5.18 14.64 28.15
N ARG A 274 5.28 15.70 27.35
CA ARG A 274 4.12 16.32 26.70
C ARG A 274 3.48 15.38 25.67
N VAL A 275 4.31 14.71 24.87
CA VAL A 275 3.85 13.73 23.88
C VAL A 275 3.23 12.52 24.58
N ASN A 276 3.85 12.02 25.66
CA ASN A 276 3.30 10.93 26.46
C ASN A 276 1.92 11.28 27.03
N ASN A 277 1.78 12.47 27.63
CA ASN A 277 0.50 12.94 28.15
C ASN A 277 -0.56 13.07 27.05
N MET A 278 -0.16 13.55 25.86
CA MET A 278 -1.05 13.64 24.71
C MET A 278 -1.54 12.26 24.27
N ILE A 279 -0.64 11.30 24.07
CA ILE A 279 -0.99 9.93 23.67
C ILE A 279 -1.94 9.32 24.70
N ASN A 280 -1.61 9.39 25.98
CA ASN A 280 -2.44 8.85 27.07
C ASN A 280 -3.83 9.51 27.16
N SER A 281 -3.96 10.78 26.76
CA SER A 281 -5.26 11.46 26.72
C SER A 281 -6.11 11.07 25.51
N LEU A 282 -5.49 10.61 24.42
CA LEU A 282 -6.17 10.28 23.16
C LEU A 282 -6.51 8.78 23.07
N SER A 283 -5.61 7.90 23.52
CA SER A 283 -5.87 6.46 23.57
C SER A 283 -6.65 6.13 24.84
N GLY A 284 -7.93 5.79 24.71
CA GLY A 284 -8.79 5.44 25.85
C GLY A 284 -8.38 4.16 26.59
N THR A 285 -7.43 3.38 26.05
CA THR A 285 -7.00 2.10 26.63
C THR A 285 -5.59 1.74 26.15
N GLU A 286 -4.71 1.43 27.10
CA GLU A 286 -3.40 0.76 26.99
C GLU A 286 -2.18 1.57 26.53
N SER A 287 -1.54 2.21 27.52
CA SER A 287 -0.15 2.68 27.47
C SER A 287 0.89 1.59 27.10
N GLU A 288 0.49 0.32 27.07
CA GLU A 288 1.34 -0.85 26.78
C GLU A 288 1.75 -0.94 25.31
N LYS A 289 0.99 -0.35 24.38
CA LYS A 289 1.30 -0.37 22.95
C LYS A 289 2.40 0.60 22.54
N VAL A 290 2.76 1.54 23.41
CA VAL A 290 3.67 2.64 23.10
C VAL A 290 5.11 2.26 23.43
N LYS A 291 5.98 2.36 22.42
CA LYS A 291 7.41 2.10 22.52
C LYS A 291 8.22 3.31 22.11
N TRP A 292 9.04 3.81 23.01
CA TRP A 292 9.95 4.91 22.78
C TRP A 292 11.24 4.40 22.14
N ILE A 293 11.63 4.98 21.02
CA ILE A 293 12.91 4.69 20.38
C ILE A 293 13.86 5.85 20.67
N GLN A 294 14.94 5.57 21.39
CA GLN A 294 15.90 6.59 21.81
C GLN A 294 17.29 6.30 21.26
N THR A 295 18.03 7.36 20.94
CA THR A 295 19.41 7.24 20.46
C THR A 295 20.44 7.28 21.57
N MET A 296 20.08 7.76 22.76
CA MET A 296 20.95 7.75 23.94
C MET A 296 20.10 7.57 25.21
N PRO A 297 20.66 6.97 26.28
CA PRO A 297 20.05 6.99 27.60
C PRO A 297 19.86 8.42 28.10
N PHE A 298 18.82 8.66 28.88
CA PHE A 298 18.58 9.97 29.50
C PHE A 298 18.48 9.81 31.03
N ASP A 299 19.26 10.61 31.75
CA ASP A 299 19.49 10.41 33.20
C ASP A 299 18.24 10.62 34.08
N SER A 300 17.16 11.19 33.54
CA SER A 300 15.92 11.50 34.30
C SER A 300 14.80 10.47 34.12
N GLU A 301 15.10 9.24 33.68
CA GLU A 301 14.11 8.19 33.36
C GLU A 301 13.55 7.43 34.58
N SER A 302 13.28 8.13 35.69
CA SER A 302 12.85 7.51 36.95
C SER A 302 11.40 7.02 36.99
N PHE A 303 10.64 7.10 35.89
CA PHE A 303 9.18 6.88 35.89
C PHE A 303 8.64 5.99 34.77
N GLU A 304 9.47 5.42 33.89
CA GLU A 304 9.00 4.57 32.80
C GLU A 304 9.42 3.10 32.99
N GLU A 305 8.55 2.19 32.57
CA GLU A 305 8.86 0.76 32.53
C GLU A 305 9.99 0.51 31.52
N PRO A 306 11.09 -0.16 31.91
CA PRO A 306 12.25 -0.40 31.04
C PRO A 306 11.90 -1.06 29.71
N ASP A 307 10.84 -1.86 29.67
CA ASP A 307 10.41 -2.62 28.49
C ASP A 307 9.78 -1.75 27.40
N ARG A 308 9.46 -0.48 27.70
CA ARG A 308 8.89 0.48 26.75
C ARG A 308 9.94 1.32 26.05
N ILE A 309 11.20 1.28 26.50
CA ILE A 309 12.28 2.08 25.94
C ILE A 309 13.23 1.17 25.17
N CYS A 310 13.38 1.45 23.89
CA CYS A 310 14.32 0.76 23.01
C CYS A 310 15.44 1.71 22.61
N TYR A 311 16.68 1.35 22.93
CA TYR A 311 17.85 2.14 22.56
C TYR A 311 18.43 1.69 21.22
N ILE A 312 18.53 2.62 20.27
CA ILE A 312 19.17 2.45 18.96
C ILE A 312 20.15 3.62 18.74
N PRO A 313 21.38 3.54 19.28
CA PRO A 313 22.35 4.63 19.21
C PRO A 313 22.79 5.01 17.80
N GLU A 314 22.68 4.06 16.87
CA GLU A 314 23.07 4.24 15.47
C GLU A 314 21.96 4.91 14.64
N LEU A 315 20.74 5.06 15.17
CA LEU A 315 19.62 5.68 14.47
C LEU A 315 19.87 7.18 14.27
N LYS A 316 19.90 7.61 13.02
CA LYS A 316 20.07 9.01 12.61
C LYS A 316 19.20 9.26 11.40
N ALA A 317 18.71 10.49 11.24
CA ALA A 317 17.95 10.89 10.07
C ALA A 317 18.68 10.51 8.77
N LEU A 318 17.97 9.81 7.89
CA LEU A 318 18.47 9.46 6.56
C LEU A 318 18.53 10.70 5.66
N PRO A 319 19.47 10.77 4.70
CA PRO A 319 19.46 11.81 3.68
C PRO A 319 18.26 11.62 2.72
N GLU A 320 17.97 12.60 1.87
CA GLU A 320 16.86 12.52 0.91
C GLU A 320 16.95 11.30 -0.01
N ASP A 321 18.17 10.90 -0.41
CA ASP A 321 18.49 9.72 -1.21
C ASP A 321 18.71 8.48 -0.33
N TRP A 322 17.84 8.27 0.66
CA TRP A 322 18.01 7.31 1.75
C TRP A 322 18.25 5.83 1.34
N LYS A 323 17.81 5.41 0.15
CA LYS A 323 17.74 3.98 -0.25
C LYS A 323 19.07 3.21 -0.16
N PRO A 324 20.23 3.73 -0.61
CA PRO A 324 21.52 3.05 -0.50
C PRO A 324 21.96 2.83 0.96
N TYR A 325 21.45 3.62 1.90
CA TYR A 325 21.88 3.61 3.31
C TYR A 325 21.07 2.64 4.17
N VAL A 326 19.92 2.16 3.70
CA VAL A 326 19.02 1.34 4.53
C VAL A 326 19.37 -0.14 4.52
N ARG A 327 19.55 -0.76 3.35
CA ARG A 327 19.66 -2.23 3.21
C ARG A 327 20.80 -2.88 4.00
N ASN A 328 21.91 -2.18 4.22
CA ASN A 328 23.12 -2.72 4.87
C ASN A 328 23.40 -2.06 6.23
N SER A 329 22.41 -1.39 6.82
CA SER A 329 22.60 -0.69 8.09
C SER A 329 22.56 -1.69 9.26
N PRO A 330 23.52 -1.62 10.21
CA PRO A 330 23.46 -2.40 11.46
C PRO A 330 22.22 -2.06 12.32
N VAL A 331 21.56 -0.93 12.03
CA VAL A 331 20.29 -0.52 12.62
C VAL A 331 19.17 -1.55 12.35
N LEU A 332 19.18 -2.20 11.17
CA LEU A 332 18.12 -3.14 10.79
C LEU A 332 18.02 -4.35 11.73
N ASP A 333 19.15 -4.89 12.17
CA ASP A 333 19.14 -6.08 13.04
C ASP A 333 18.59 -5.75 14.43
N ARG A 334 18.87 -4.55 14.94
CA ARG A 334 18.25 -4.07 16.20
C ARG A 334 16.75 -3.89 16.04
N ILE A 335 16.30 -3.30 14.93
CA ILE A 335 14.86 -3.10 14.68
C ILE A 335 14.14 -4.44 14.50
N ARG A 336 14.74 -5.41 13.78
CA ARG A 336 14.21 -6.77 13.69
C ARG A 336 14.04 -7.42 15.06
N ALA A 337 15.02 -7.25 15.94
CA ALA A 337 14.93 -7.77 17.31
C ALA A 337 13.77 -7.13 18.09
N ILE A 338 13.55 -5.82 17.94
CA ILE A 338 12.42 -5.11 18.57
C ILE A 338 11.09 -5.65 18.05
N VAL A 339 10.92 -5.79 16.74
CA VAL A 339 9.67 -6.29 16.12
C VAL A 339 9.42 -7.77 16.44
N SER A 340 10.46 -8.59 16.56
CA SER A 340 10.34 -10.01 16.87
C SER A 340 9.91 -10.31 18.30
N ARG A 341 10.04 -9.34 19.23
CA ARG A 341 9.54 -9.48 20.61
C ARG A 341 8.03 -9.31 20.72
N ASP A 342 7.40 -8.77 19.67
CA ASP A 342 5.95 -8.45 19.62
C ASP A 342 5.13 -9.45 18.78
N ASN A 343 5.78 -10.47 18.19
CA ASN A 343 5.13 -11.59 17.49
C ASN A 343 5.29 -12.88 18.29
#